data_AF-A0A5C5ZDH4-F1
#
_entry.id   AF-A0A5C5ZDH4-F1
#
_cell.length_a   1.000
_cell.length_b   1.000
_cell.length_c   1.000
_cell.angle_alpha   90.00
_cell.angle_beta   90.00
_cell.angle_gamma   90.00
#
_symmetry.space_group_name_H-M   'P 1'
#
loop_
_entity.id
_entity.type
_entity.pdbx_description
1 polymer ?
#
loop_
_entity_poly.entity_id
_entity_poly.type
_entity_poly.pdbx_seq_one_letter_code
_entity_poly.pdbx_strand_id
1 'polypeptide(L)'
;MWDWLNTTEVPTWLEAAPLVALELWLFAVGGCIGSFLNVVYHRVPRGEDIVVRGSHCPVCDHPIRWRHNLPVIGWLVLRGKCYDCKAPIPIRYWLFELFFGALFAIVGWWVWG
;
A
#
# COMPACT_ATOMS: atom_id res chain seq x y z
N MET A 1 8.49 26.49 44.42
CA MET A 1 7.15 25.97 44.10
C MET A 1 6.79 26.16 42.60
N TRP A 2 7.76 26.13 41.68
CA TRP A 2 7.49 26.25 40.23
C TRP A 2 8.51 25.52 39.30
N ASP A 3 9.38 24.65 39.82
CA ASP A 3 10.39 23.95 38.97
C ASP A 3 9.79 22.83 38.09
N TRP A 4 8.58 22.35 38.39
CA TRP A 4 7.90 21.27 37.65
C TRP A 4 7.28 21.69 36.31
N LEU A 5 7.25 23.00 36.00
CA LEU A 5 6.76 23.49 34.70
C LEU A 5 7.88 23.65 33.66
N ASN A 6 9.15 23.38 34.04
CA ASN A 6 10.32 23.51 33.17
C ASN A 6 10.87 22.16 32.68
N THR A 7 10.23 21.03 33.03
CA THR A 7 10.50 19.71 32.44
C THR A 7 9.51 19.45 31.30
N THR A 8 9.54 20.28 30.26
CA THR A 8 8.88 19.97 28.98
C THR A 8 9.78 19.10 28.11
N GLU A 9 10.38 18.06 28.70
CA GLU A 9 11.03 17.02 27.92
C GLU A 9 9.91 16.21 27.27
N VAL A 10 9.59 16.58 26.03
CA VAL A 10 8.68 15.80 25.22
C VAL A 10 9.32 14.42 25.05
N PRO A 11 8.60 13.32 25.30
CA PRO A 11 9.15 11.99 25.05
C PRO A 11 9.63 11.90 23.59
N THR A 12 10.82 11.33 23.37
CA THR A 12 11.43 11.28 22.03
C THR A 12 10.55 10.63 20.96
N TRP A 13 9.65 9.72 21.34
CA TRP A 13 8.67 9.11 20.42
C TRP A 13 7.57 10.08 19.96
N LEU A 14 7.25 11.12 20.73
CA LEU A 14 6.35 12.20 20.33
C LEU A 14 7.02 13.12 19.32
N GLU A 15 8.33 13.35 19.44
CA GLU A 15 9.12 14.12 18.47
C GLU A 15 9.25 13.38 17.13
N ALA A 16 9.41 12.05 17.18
CA ALA A 16 9.50 11.21 15.99
C ALA A 16 8.13 10.86 15.36
N ALA A 17 7.03 10.99 16.09
CA ALA A 17 5.67 10.67 15.63
C ALA A 17 5.30 11.27 14.25
N PRO A 18 5.55 12.57 13.95
CA PRO A 18 5.24 13.13 12.63
C PRO A 18 6.05 12.50 11.50
N LEU A 19 7.33 12.18 11.72
CA LEU A 19 8.17 11.51 10.72
C LEU A 19 7.68 10.09 10.48
N VAL A 20 7.38 9.33 11.52
CA VAL A 20 6.81 7.97 11.40
C VAL A 20 5.47 7.99 10.66
N ALA A 21 4.60 8.96 10.97
CA ALA A 21 3.32 9.10 10.29
C ALA A 21 3.50 9.45 8.80
N LEU A 22 4.47 10.32 8.47
CA LEU A 22 4.84 10.66 7.10
C LEU A 22 5.33 9.42 6.34
N GLU A 23 6.20 8.61 6.93
CA GLU A 23 6.71 7.39 6.30
C GLU A 23 5.61 6.37 6.00
N LEU A 24 4.71 6.15 6.96
CA LEU A 24 3.56 5.27 6.76
C LEU A 24 2.64 5.78 5.65
N TRP A 25 2.45 7.10 5.57
CA TRP A 25 1.66 7.72 4.52
C TRP A 25 2.34 7.60 3.14
N LEU A 26 3.64 7.86 3.05
CA LEU A 26 4.42 7.69 1.81
C LEU A 26 4.42 6.25 1.33
N PHE A 27 4.58 5.28 2.24
CA PHE A 27 4.48 3.86 1.93
C PHE A 27 3.10 3.51 1.35
N ALA A 28 2.02 3.99 1.97
CA ALA A 28 0.66 3.74 1.50
C ALA A 28 0.43 4.34 0.09
N VAL A 29 0.89 5.57 -0.15
CA VAL A 29 0.81 6.23 -1.47
C VAL A 29 1.61 5.45 -2.50
N GLY A 30 2.87 5.09 -2.20
CA GLY A 30 3.70 4.27 -3.09
C GLY A 30 3.05 2.92 -3.42
N GLY A 31 2.47 2.26 -2.41
CA GLY A 31 1.72 1.02 -2.60
C GLY A 31 0.50 1.17 -3.51
N CYS A 32 -0.28 2.25 -3.36
CA CYS A 32 -1.40 2.57 -4.25
C CYS A 32 -0.93 2.79 -5.70
N ILE A 33 0.19 3.50 -5.89
CA ILE A 33 0.78 3.71 -7.22
C ILE A 33 1.23 2.37 -7.81
N GLY A 34 1.92 1.53 -7.04
CA GLY A 34 2.34 0.19 -7.48
C GLY A 34 1.15 -0.70 -7.87
N SER A 35 0.05 -0.65 -7.11
CA SER A 35 -1.18 -1.36 -7.41
C SER A 35 -1.81 -0.90 -8.73
N PHE A 36 -1.88 0.41 -8.96
CA PHE A 36 -2.39 0.97 -10.21
C PHE A 36 -1.48 0.65 -11.41
N LEU A 37 -0.15 0.74 -11.25
CA LEU A 37 0.81 0.42 -12.31
C LEU A 37 0.71 -1.05 -12.75
N ASN A 38 0.38 -1.97 -11.86
CA ASN A 38 0.08 -3.36 -12.24
C ASN A 38 -1.12 -3.45 -13.20
N VAL A 39 -2.18 -2.66 -12.96
CA VAL A 39 -3.34 -2.60 -13.85
C VAL A 39 -2.93 -2.07 -15.21
N VAL A 40 -2.17 -0.97 -15.25
CA VAL A 40 -1.65 -0.36 -16.48
C VAL A 40 -0.80 -1.36 -17.26
N TYR A 41 0.19 -1.99 -16.61
CA TYR A 41 1.07 -2.98 -17.21
C TYR A 41 0.30 -4.17 -17.80
N HIS A 42 -0.75 -4.63 -17.13
CA HIS A 42 -1.55 -5.76 -17.60
C HIS A 42 -2.48 -5.39 -18.76
N ARG A 43 -3.16 -4.24 -18.69
CA ARG A 43 -4.28 -3.87 -19.56
C ARG A 43 -3.87 -3.11 -20.81
N VAL A 44 -2.92 -2.19 -20.71
CA VAL A 44 -2.52 -1.33 -21.83
C VAL A 44 -1.99 -2.12 -23.03
N PRO A 45 -1.11 -3.13 -22.87
CA PRO A 45 -0.64 -3.93 -24.01
C PRO A 45 -1.75 -4.75 -24.69
N ARG A 46 -2.88 -4.95 -24.02
CA ARG A 46 -4.04 -5.70 -24.51
C ARG A 46 -5.15 -4.80 -25.07
N GLY A 47 -4.98 -3.47 -25.01
CA GLY A 47 -6.02 -2.50 -25.39
C GLY A 47 -7.24 -2.53 -24.47
N GLU A 48 -7.10 -3.04 -23.25
CA GLU A 48 -8.19 -3.11 -22.27
C GLU A 48 -8.34 -1.78 -21.50
N ASP A 49 -9.57 -1.44 -21.12
CA ASP A 49 -9.84 -0.24 -20.33
C ASP A 49 -9.23 -0.30 -18.93
N ILE A 50 -8.52 0.77 -18.55
CA ILE A 50 -7.91 0.91 -17.22
C ILE A 50 -8.87 1.47 -16.16
N VAL A 51 -9.91 2.23 -16.55
CA VAL A 51 -10.85 2.89 -15.63
C VAL A 51 -12.20 2.18 -15.53
N VAL A 52 -12.72 1.70 -16.67
CA VAL A 52 -14.12 1.25 -16.77
C VAL A 52 -14.36 -0.08 -16.03
N ARG A 53 -13.40 -1.01 -16.11
CA ARG A 53 -13.46 -2.29 -15.38
C ARG A 53 -12.73 -2.15 -14.05
N GLY A 54 -13.41 -2.40 -12.93
CA GLY A 54 -12.79 -2.46 -11.60
C GLY A 54 -11.78 -3.62 -11.48
N SER A 55 -11.24 -3.84 -10.28
CA SER A 55 -10.45 -5.06 -10.01
C SER A 55 -11.38 -6.27 -9.99
N HIS A 56 -11.15 -7.25 -10.88
CA HIS A 56 -11.91 -8.50 -10.96
C HIS A 56 -10.97 -9.69 -10.86
N CYS A 57 -11.49 -10.81 -10.35
CA CYS A 57 -10.74 -12.06 -10.40
C CYS A 57 -10.62 -12.54 -11.86
N PRO A 58 -9.42 -12.89 -12.36
CA PRO A 58 -9.23 -13.33 -13.74
C PRO A 58 -9.83 -14.71 -14.04
N VAL A 59 -10.26 -15.46 -13.02
CA VAL A 59 -10.79 -16.82 -13.17
C VAL A 59 -12.32 -16.85 -13.05
N CYS A 60 -12.90 -16.18 -12.07
CA CYS A 60 -14.35 -16.20 -11.85
C CYS A 60 -15.07 -14.88 -12.22
N ASP A 61 -14.33 -13.86 -12.66
CA ASP A 61 -14.83 -12.52 -13.00
C ASP A 61 -15.57 -11.78 -11.86
N HIS A 62 -15.58 -12.34 -10.64
CA HIS A 62 -16.22 -11.71 -9.51
C HIS A 62 -15.47 -10.41 -9.13
N PRO A 63 -16.20 -9.31 -8.87
CA PRO A 63 -15.59 -8.04 -8.46
C PRO A 63 -14.84 -8.21 -7.14
N ILE A 64 -13.60 -7.76 -7.10
CA ILE A 64 -12.78 -7.77 -5.89
C ILE A 64 -13.30 -6.67 -4.98
N ARG A 65 -13.74 -7.05 -3.78
CA ARG A 65 -14.20 -6.12 -2.74
C ARG A 65 -13.06 -5.16 -2.40
N TRP A 66 -13.38 -3.88 -2.18
CA TRP A 66 -12.37 -2.84 -1.91
C TRP A 66 -11.39 -3.21 -0.78
N ARG A 67 -11.85 -3.88 0.29
CA ARG A 67 -11.02 -4.34 1.42
C ARG A 67 -9.97 -5.38 1.02
N HIS A 68 -10.25 -6.16 -0.02
CA HIS A 68 -9.34 -7.15 -0.58
C HIS A 68 -8.37 -6.57 -1.62
N ASN A 69 -8.64 -5.34 -2.07
CA ASN A 69 -7.79 -4.59 -2.99
C ASN A 69 -6.91 -3.56 -2.26
N LEU A 70 -6.80 -3.64 -0.92
CA LEU A 70 -5.95 -2.77 -0.14
C LEU A 70 -4.48 -3.16 -0.38
N PRO A 71 -3.59 -2.22 -0.76
CA PRO A 71 -2.21 -2.54 -1.11
C PRO A 71 -1.50 -3.29 0.01
N VAL A 72 -0.72 -4.32 -0.34
CA VAL A 72 0.04 -5.22 0.53
C VAL A 72 -0.84 -6.10 1.44
N ILE A 73 -1.83 -5.52 2.11
CA ILE A 73 -2.68 -6.15 3.12
C ILE A 73 -3.69 -7.12 2.47
N GLY A 74 -4.31 -6.72 1.35
CA GLY A 74 -5.36 -7.49 0.69
C GLY A 74 -4.91 -8.89 0.29
N TRP A 75 -3.71 -9.00 -0.31
CA TRP A 75 -3.12 -10.28 -0.70
C TRP A 75 -2.78 -11.16 0.52
N LEU A 76 -2.26 -10.56 1.60
CA LEU A 76 -1.93 -11.27 2.84
C LEU A 76 -3.17 -11.84 3.54
N VAL A 77 -4.23 -11.03 3.67
CA VAL A 77 -5.52 -11.46 4.25
C VAL A 77 -6.13 -12.61 3.44
N LEU A 78 -6.03 -12.53 2.11
CA LEU A 78 -6.50 -13.55 1.20
C LEU A 78 -5.56 -14.76 1.06
N ARG A 79 -4.36 -14.70 1.66
CA ARG A 79 -3.29 -15.71 1.55
C ARG A 79 -2.98 -16.06 0.08
N GLY A 80 -2.99 -15.04 -0.77
CA GLY A 80 -2.74 -15.17 -2.21
C GLY A 80 -3.80 -15.95 -2.98
N LYS A 81 -5.05 -16.02 -2.50
CA LYS A 81 -6.15 -16.71 -3.20
C LYS A 81 -7.40 -15.85 -3.25
N CYS A 82 -8.12 -15.89 -4.37
CA CYS A 82 -9.41 -15.21 -4.49
C CYS A 82 -10.37 -15.67 -3.37
N TYR A 83 -11.14 -14.73 -2.80
CA TYR A 83 -12.09 -15.04 -1.73
C TYR A 83 -13.15 -16.06 -2.18
N ASP A 84 -13.72 -15.86 -3.38
CA ASP A 84 -14.87 -16.62 -3.88
C ASP A 84 -14.44 -17.96 -4.51
N CYS A 85 -13.57 -17.93 -5.53
CA CYS A 85 -13.20 -19.13 -6.29
C CYS A 85 -11.91 -19.82 -5.84
N LYS A 86 -11.19 -19.26 -4.84
CA LYS A 86 -9.89 -19.75 -4.34
C LYS A 86 -8.76 -19.83 -5.38
N ALA A 87 -8.96 -19.30 -6.60
CA ALA A 87 -7.93 -19.22 -7.61
C ALA A 87 -6.71 -18.42 -7.09
N PRO A 88 -5.47 -18.82 -7.44
CA PRO A 88 -4.29 -18.13 -6.98
C PRO A 88 -4.22 -16.71 -7.55
N ILE A 89 -3.96 -15.73 -6.69
CA ILE A 89 -3.65 -14.35 -7.07
C ILE A 89 -2.13 -14.25 -7.22
N PRO A 90 -1.61 -13.94 -8.42
CA PRO A 90 -0.17 -13.91 -8.67
C PRO A 90 0.59 -13.01 -7.68
N ILE A 91 1.67 -13.52 -7.10
CA ILE A 91 2.48 -12.79 -6.12
C ILE A 91 3.11 -11.51 -6.68
N ARG A 92 3.28 -11.41 -8.01
CA ARG A 92 3.76 -10.21 -8.68
C ARG A 92 2.96 -8.96 -8.31
N TYR A 93 1.64 -9.09 -8.09
CA TYR A 93 0.79 -7.95 -7.74
C TYR A 93 1.21 -7.37 -6.40
N TRP A 94 1.40 -8.25 -5.41
CA TRP A 94 1.86 -7.91 -4.08
C TRP A 94 3.31 -7.37 -4.07
N LEU A 95 4.20 -7.95 -4.88
CA LEU A 95 5.59 -7.49 -4.98
C LEU A 95 5.71 -6.06 -5.52
N PHE A 96 4.91 -5.70 -6.52
CA PHE A 96 4.88 -4.34 -7.05
C PHE A 96 4.40 -3.33 -6.01
N GLU A 97 3.33 -3.64 -5.28
CA GLU A 97 2.82 -2.79 -4.20
C GLU A 97 3.87 -2.59 -3.11
N LEU A 98 4.54 -3.67 -2.68
CA LEU A 98 5.60 -3.61 -1.69
C LEU A 98 6.83 -2.83 -2.20
N PHE A 99 7.23 -3.05 -3.45
CA PHE A 99 8.38 -2.39 -4.07
C PHE A 99 8.17 -0.88 -4.15
N PHE A 100 7.04 -0.42 -4.69
CA PHE A 100 6.76 1.00 -4.79
C PHE A 100 6.49 1.65 -3.42
N GLY A 101 5.83 0.95 -2.51
CA GLY A 101 5.66 1.41 -1.12
C GLY A 101 7.01 1.60 -0.42
N ALA A 102 7.89 0.60 -0.50
CA ALA A 102 9.22 0.66 0.09
C ALA A 102 10.08 1.74 -0.57
N LEU A 103 10.03 1.89 -1.89
CA LEU A 103 10.77 2.93 -2.61
C LEU A 103 10.39 4.33 -2.12
N PHE A 104 9.09 4.62 -1.97
CA PHE A 104 8.62 5.91 -1.49
C PHE A 104 9.06 6.18 -0.05
N ALA A 105 8.97 5.19 0.84
CA ALA A 105 9.45 5.32 2.22
C ALA A 105 10.98 5.52 2.28
N ILE A 106 11.76 4.78 1.48
CA ILE A 106 13.23 4.95 1.43
C ILE A 106 13.60 6.35 0.94
N VAL A 107 12.92 6.86 -0.10
CA VAL A 107 13.16 8.22 -0.60
C VAL A 107 12.71 9.25 0.43
N GLY A 108 11.57 9.05 1.09
CA GLY A 108 11.10 9.91 2.18
C GLY A 108 12.13 10.04 3.28
N TRP A 109 12.61 8.89 3.77
CA TRP A 109 13.65 8.83 4.79
C TRP A 109 14.96 9.46 4.32
N TRP A 110 15.36 9.28 3.06
CA TRP A 110 16.56 9.93 2.53
C TRP A 110 16.45 11.45 2.44
N VAL A 111 15.25 12.00 2.23
CA VAL A 111 15.03 13.45 2.10
C VAL A 111 14.81 14.12 3.46
N TRP A 112 14.13 13.46 4.40
CA TRP A 112 13.66 14.06 5.66
C TRP A 112 14.17 13.37 6.93
N GLY A 113 14.93 12.28 6.82
CA GLY A 113 15.46 11.50 7.94
C GLY A 113 16.91 11.81 8.31
#